data_AF-A0A927KFP9-F1
#
_entry.id   AF-A0A927KFP9-F1
#
_cell.length_a   1.000
_cell.length_b   1.000
_cell.length_c   1.000
_cell.angle_alpha   90.00
_cell.angle_beta   90.00
_cell.angle_gamma   90.00
#
_symmetry.space_group_name_H-M   'P 1'
#
loop_
_entity.id
_entity.type
_entity.pdbx_description
1 polymer ?
#
loop_
_entity_poly.entity_id
_entity_poly.type
_entity_poly.pdbx_seq_one_letter_code
_entity_poly.pdbx_strand_id
1 'polypeptide(L)'
;MTAPRLERAGPRPGRGWCRRLPLLVCALVASVAAPAAETMPPLLGGLLTQSRVLYPLQVGRWQAADEQRYTPQAAGVSVRYYDNRKGPWLDVYVYPVGPLDADGLARIAQDEREGIGQAAVAGGRAVELGTLSPVALDARGDAWQLDLRYPDDRTASAMVLFAQQLYLVKIRASASGTGMSTDHLLGQVRAFAAGLAARLRIAHTGGCWLGERIAYADAPGHDPAALATATSRDGRVQAQLHPDRILVDASLQDDAAALAAALNEAVYPGCVAPEAIDLAVPPQMREIRIEYPPVEPAGRGGPMPRRSRGGVRSRIG
;
A
#
# COMPACT_ATOMS: atom_id res chain seq x y z
N MET A 1 -23.42 -56.27 43.27
CA MET A 1 -24.30 -55.10 43.16
C MET A 1 -24.63 -54.92 41.69
N THR A 2 -25.84 -55.42 41.35
CA THR A 2 -26.65 -55.33 40.12
C THR A 2 -26.00 -54.98 38.76
N ALA A 3 -25.71 -56.03 37.99
CA ALA A 3 -26.04 -56.17 36.55
C ALA A 3 -27.52 -56.70 36.43
N PRO A 4 -28.15 -57.02 35.25
CA PRO A 4 -27.75 -57.08 33.82
C PRO A 4 -28.76 -56.35 32.85
N ARG A 5 -28.45 -56.04 31.57
CA ARG A 5 -28.46 -56.79 30.27
C ARG A 5 -29.87 -57.17 29.69
N LEU A 6 -29.98 -57.02 28.34
CA LEU A 6 -30.93 -57.65 27.37
C LEU A 6 -32.39 -57.17 27.38
N GLU A 7 -33.20 -57.20 26.32
CA GLU A 7 -33.10 -57.25 24.84
C GLU A 7 -34.56 -57.03 24.32
N ARG A 8 -34.70 -56.47 23.12
CA ARG A 8 -35.76 -56.69 22.10
C ARG A 8 -37.27 -56.38 22.30
N ALA A 9 -37.79 -55.95 21.13
CA ALA A 9 -39.10 -56.19 20.51
C ALA A 9 -40.24 -55.17 20.71
N GLY A 10 -40.79 -54.72 19.57
CA GLY A 10 -41.86 -53.71 19.43
C GLY A 10 -43.25 -54.19 19.85
N PRO A 11 -44.32 -53.39 19.61
CA PRO A 11 -44.92 -53.28 18.27
C PRO A 11 -45.56 -51.89 17.90
N ARG A 12 -45.90 -51.71 16.62
CA ARG A 12 -46.90 -50.73 16.08
C ARG A 12 -48.33 -51.11 16.57
N PRO A 13 -49.38 -50.24 16.62
CA PRO A 13 -49.83 -49.34 15.54
C PRO A 13 -50.58 -48.05 15.97
N GLY A 14 -50.92 -47.19 15.01
CA GLY A 14 -51.88 -46.09 15.22
C GLY A 14 -52.15 -45.29 13.95
N ARG A 15 -53.28 -45.59 13.29
CA ARG A 15 -53.80 -44.89 12.10
C ARG A 15 -54.60 -43.66 12.54
N GLY A 16 -54.52 -42.58 11.76
CA GLY A 16 -55.44 -41.44 11.77
C GLY A 16 -54.94 -40.40 10.76
N TRP A 17 -55.27 -40.50 9.47
CA TRP A 17 -56.45 -39.87 8.84
C TRP A 17 -56.70 -38.44 9.33
N CYS A 18 -56.09 -37.46 8.66
CA CYS A 18 -56.70 -36.14 8.49
C CYS A 18 -56.25 -35.47 7.18
N ARG A 19 -57.18 -35.54 6.22
CA ARG A 19 -57.60 -34.53 5.23
C ARG A 19 -56.55 -33.63 4.55
N ARG A 20 -56.56 -33.77 3.23
CA ARG A 20 -55.98 -32.92 2.19
C ARG A 20 -56.56 -31.49 2.23
N LEU A 21 -55.71 -30.49 2.07
CA LEU A 21 -56.01 -29.16 1.56
C LEU A 21 -54.99 -28.85 0.45
N PRO A 22 -55.40 -28.43 -0.76
CA PRO A 22 -54.46 -28.07 -1.82
C PRO A 22 -53.98 -26.64 -1.61
N LEU A 23 -52.69 -26.47 -1.30
CA LEU A 23 -52.01 -25.18 -1.37
C LEU A 23 -51.59 -24.92 -2.82
N LEU A 24 -52.25 -23.93 -3.41
CA LEU A 24 -51.88 -23.27 -4.65
C LEU A 24 -50.50 -22.62 -4.46
N VAL A 25 -49.45 -23.18 -5.05
CA VAL A 25 -48.10 -22.58 -5.04
C VAL A 25 -48.01 -21.58 -6.19
N CYS A 26 -48.27 -20.30 -5.90
CA CYS A 26 -47.85 -19.20 -6.77
C CYS A 26 -46.32 -19.10 -6.72
N ALA A 27 -45.64 -19.51 -7.77
CA ALA A 27 -44.21 -19.27 -7.95
C ALA A 27 -43.99 -17.77 -8.22
N LEU A 28 -43.66 -17.00 -7.19
CA LEU A 28 -43.02 -15.70 -7.35
C LEU A 28 -41.59 -15.95 -7.85
N VAL A 29 -41.35 -15.66 -9.13
CA VAL A 29 -39.98 -15.53 -9.65
C VAL A 29 -39.47 -14.16 -9.20
N ALA A 30 -38.86 -14.10 -8.03
CA ALA A 30 -38.08 -12.94 -7.64
C ALA A 30 -36.86 -12.87 -8.55
N SER A 31 -36.90 -12.02 -9.58
CA SER A 31 -35.68 -11.57 -10.24
C SER A 31 -34.88 -10.78 -9.20
N VAL A 32 -33.93 -11.45 -8.56
CA VAL A 32 -32.86 -10.77 -7.83
C VAL A 32 -32.05 -10.04 -8.90
N ALA A 33 -32.31 -8.75 -9.04
CA ALA A 33 -31.39 -7.87 -9.76
C ALA A 33 -30.02 -8.06 -9.11
N ALA A 34 -29.05 -8.51 -9.91
CA ALA A 34 -27.67 -8.59 -9.45
C ALA A 34 -27.29 -7.20 -8.92
N PRO A 35 -26.63 -7.09 -7.75
CA PRO A 35 -26.12 -5.81 -7.31
C PRO A 35 -25.29 -5.22 -8.44
N ALA A 36 -25.57 -3.97 -8.80
CA ALA A 36 -24.70 -3.22 -9.70
C ALA A 36 -23.29 -3.38 -9.16
N ALA A 37 -22.39 -3.91 -9.99
CA ALA A 37 -21.02 -4.10 -9.58
C ALA A 37 -20.49 -2.72 -9.17
N GLU A 38 -20.27 -2.53 -7.87
CA GLU A 38 -19.67 -1.31 -7.35
C GLU A 38 -18.27 -1.22 -7.94
N THR A 39 -18.11 -0.36 -8.94
CA THR A 39 -16.81 0.12 -9.39
C THR A 39 -16.13 0.71 -8.15
N MET A 40 -15.11 0.01 -7.65
CA MET A 40 -14.30 0.58 -6.57
C MET A 40 -13.64 1.87 -7.09
N PRO A 41 -13.55 2.92 -6.25
CA PRO A 41 -12.93 4.16 -6.67
C PRO A 41 -11.46 3.90 -7.09
N PRO A 42 -10.96 4.60 -8.12
CA PRO A 42 -9.54 4.55 -8.49
C PRO A 42 -8.65 4.86 -7.29
N LEU A 43 -7.46 4.27 -7.24
CA LEU A 43 -6.50 4.51 -6.16
C LEU A 43 -6.26 6.01 -5.98
N LEU A 44 -6.48 6.51 -4.76
CA LEU A 44 -6.31 7.93 -4.41
C LEU A 44 -7.11 8.86 -5.36
N GLY A 45 -8.30 8.45 -5.77
CA GLY A 45 -9.14 9.22 -6.70
C GLY A 45 -8.59 9.32 -8.12
N GLY A 46 -7.63 8.46 -8.49
CA GLY A 46 -6.96 8.49 -9.79
C GLY A 46 -5.69 9.35 -9.82
N LEU A 47 -5.26 9.85 -8.65
CA LEU A 47 -4.00 10.60 -8.52
C LEU A 47 -2.82 9.79 -9.06
N LEU A 48 -2.82 8.47 -8.81
CA LEU A 48 -1.82 7.52 -9.29
C LEU A 48 -2.45 6.48 -10.19
N THR A 49 -1.87 6.27 -11.37
CA THR A 49 -2.23 5.20 -12.32
C THR A 49 -1.10 4.21 -12.51
N GLN A 50 0.15 4.67 -12.47
CA GLN A 50 1.34 3.82 -12.52
C GLN A 50 2.45 4.39 -11.66
N SER A 51 3.37 3.53 -11.23
CA SER A 51 4.59 3.94 -10.53
C SER A 51 5.75 3.03 -10.80
N ARG A 52 6.96 3.60 -10.83
CA ARG A 52 8.25 2.91 -10.89
C ARG A 52 9.02 3.19 -9.62
N VAL A 53 9.33 2.13 -8.87
CA VAL A 53 10.12 2.20 -7.64
C VAL A 53 11.51 1.67 -7.96
N LEU A 54 12.48 2.57 -8.04
CA LEU A 54 13.88 2.24 -8.27
C LEU A 54 14.62 2.22 -6.92
N TYR A 55 15.11 1.04 -6.54
CA TYR A 55 15.72 0.80 -5.25
C TYR A 55 17.14 0.21 -5.40
N PRO A 56 18.05 0.46 -4.44
CA PRO A 56 19.41 -0.05 -4.50
C PRO A 56 19.47 -1.55 -4.16
N LEU A 57 20.21 -2.34 -4.94
CA LEU A 57 20.43 -3.76 -4.65
C LEU A 57 21.29 -4.01 -3.39
N GLN A 58 22.00 -2.98 -2.91
CA GLN A 58 22.81 -3.03 -1.71
C GLN A 58 22.78 -1.70 -0.94
N VAL A 59 22.69 -1.77 0.38
CA VAL A 59 22.80 -0.63 1.30
C VAL A 59 23.78 -0.97 2.41
N GLY A 60 25.00 -0.44 2.33
CA GLY A 60 26.08 -0.86 3.23
C GLY A 60 26.30 -2.37 3.11
N ARG A 61 26.05 -3.11 4.19
CA ARG A 61 26.16 -4.59 4.25
C ARG A 61 24.89 -5.35 3.87
N TRP A 62 23.77 -4.65 3.70
CA TRP A 62 22.47 -5.24 3.43
C TRP A 62 22.30 -5.45 1.92
N GLN A 63 21.91 -6.65 1.51
CA GLN A 63 21.72 -7.02 0.11
C GLN A 63 20.27 -7.41 -0.14
N ALA A 64 19.67 -6.83 -1.18
CA ALA A 64 18.32 -7.17 -1.61
C ALA A 64 18.29 -8.62 -2.09
N ALA A 65 17.26 -9.37 -1.69
CA ALA A 65 17.14 -10.79 -2.01
C ALA A 65 15.77 -11.16 -2.57
N ASP A 66 14.70 -10.71 -1.93
CA ASP A 66 13.33 -11.07 -2.33
C ASP A 66 12.46 -9.84 -2.53
N GLU A 67 11.49 -9.96 -3.43
CA GLU A 67 10.50 -8.95 -3.73
C GLU A 67 9.11 -9.56 -3.58
N GLN A 68 8.21 -8.83 -2.92
CA GLN A 68 6.80 -9.18 -2.86
C GLN A 68 5.97 -8.03 -3.44
N ARG A 69 5.05 -8.38 -4.33
CA ARG A 69 4.00 -7.48 -4.80
C ARG A 69 2.70 -7.91 -4.15
N TYR A 70 2.00 -6.98 -3.50
CA TYR A 70 0.78 -7.32 -2.78
C TYR A 70 -0.43 -7.23 -3.70
N THR A 71 -1.40 -8.09 -3.43
CA THR A 71 -2.74 -8.01 -4.02
C THR A 71 -3.70 -7.72 -2.86
N PRO A 72 -4.39 -6.56 -2.86
CA PRO A 72 -4.48 -5.54 -3.91
C PRO A 72 -3.20 -4.68 -4.06
N GLN A 73 -2.98 -4.12 -5.27
CA GLN A 73 -1.80 -3.28 -5.57
C GLN A 73 -1.70 -2.03 -4.68
N ALA A 74 -2.82 -1.57 -4.12
CA ALA A 74 -2.85 -0.48 -3.14
C ALA A 74 -2.05 -0.81 -1.86
N ALA A 75 -1.85 -2.10 -1.54
CA ALA A 75 -0.97 -2.53 -0.46
C ALA A 75 0.53 -2.44 -0.83
N GLY A 76 0.84 -2.01 -2.05
CA GLY A 76 2.19 -1.69 -2.50
C GLY A 76 3.06 -2.93 -2.70
N VAL A 77 4.34 -2.77 -2.37
CA VAL A 77 5.39 -3.78 -2.57
C VAL A 77 6.31 -3.84 -1.36
N SER A 78 7.03 -4.94 -1.21
CA SER A 78 8.14 -5.02 -0.28
C SER A 78 9.38 -5.65 -0.88
N VAL A 79 10.53 -5.25 -0.35
CA VAL A 79 11.83 -5.80 -0.70
C VAL A 79 12.50 -6.27 0.59
N ARG A 80 12.89 -7.54 0.63
CA ARG A 80 13.68 -8.11 1.72
C ARG A 80 15.16 -7.90 1.47
N TYR A 81 15.85 -7.45 2.52
CA TYR A 81 17.30 -7.39 2.56
C TYR A 81 17.86 -8.31 3.64
N TYR A 82 18.95 -8.99 3.31
CA TYR A 82 19.73 -9.78 4.26
C TYR A 82 21.05 -9.10 4.57
N ASP A 83 21.50 -9.22 5.81
CA ASP A 83 22.87 -8.91 6.18
C ASP A 83 23.81 -9.99 5.59
N ASN A 84 24.75 -9.57 4.74
CA ASN A 84 25.69 -10.47 4.05
C ASN A 84 26.65 -11.24 4.98
N ARG A 85 26.62 -10.97 6.29
CA ARG A 85 27.35 -11.72 7.32
C ARG A 85 26.55 -12.85 7.99
N LYS A 86 25.46 -13.31 7.37
CA LYS A 86 24.45 -14.23 7.97
C LYS A 86 23.79 -13.62 9.21
N GLY A 87 23.48 -12.33 9.14
CA GLY A 87 22.86 -11.57 10.22
C GLY A 87 21.31 -11.53 10.12
N PRO A 88 20.66 -10.58 10.81
CA PRO A 88 19.22 -10.38 10.69
C PRO A 88 18.81 -10.02 9.26
N TRP A 89 17.50 -10.11 9.01
CA TRP A 89 16.88 -9.60 7.79
C TRP A 89 16.02 -8.37 8.13
N LEU A 90 15.76 -7.56 7.11
CA LEU A 90 14.80 -6.48 7.17
C LEU A 90 13.92 -6.48 5.92
N ASP A 91 12.68 -6.05 6.09
CA ASP A 91 11.74 -5.82 5.00
C ASP A 91 11.52 -4.32 4.83
N VAL A 92 11.60 -3.87 3.58
CA VAL A 92 11.29 -2.50 3.16
C VAL A 92 9.95 -2.53 2.44
N TYR A 93 8.92 -1.95 3.04
CA TYR A 93 7.60 -1.78 2.44
C TYR A 93 7.51 -0.41 1.80
N VAL A 94 6.97 -0.36 0.58
CA VAL A 94 6.73 0.88 -0.18
C VAL A 94 5.29 0.83 -0.68
N TYR A 95 4.44 1.73 -0.19
CA TYR A 95 3.03 1.78 -0.54
C TYR A 95 2.53 3.22 -0.73
N PRO A 96 1.58 3.43 -1.66
CA PRO A 96 1.09 4.75 -2.02
C PRO A 96 0.21 5.32 -0.90
N VAL A 97 0.43 6.58 -0.54
CA VAL A 97 -0.36 7.30 0.47
C VAL A 97 -0.85 8.68 0.00
N GLY A 98 -0.33 9.18 -1.11
CA GLY A 98 -0.65 10.54 -1.60
C GLY A 98 0.18 11.61 -0.89
N PRO A 99 -0.18 12.90 -1.04
CA PRO A 99 0.52 14.00 -0.38
C PRO A 99 0.40 13.87 1.13
N LEU A 100 1.52 14.07 1.83
CA LEU A 100 1.60 13.90 3.28
C LEU A 100 2.43 15.04 3.88
N ASP A 101 1.87 15.71 4.88
CA ASP A 101 2.57 16.67 5.71
C ASP A 101 3.20 15.99 6.95
N ALA A 102 3.95 16.76 7.73
CA ALA A 102 4.63 16.25 8.93
C ALA A 102 3.65 15.65 9.95
N ASP A 103 2.49 16.28 10.15
CA ASP A 103 1.46 15.84 11.09
C ASP A 103 0.78 14.56 10.63
N GLY A 104 0.52 14.42 9.32
CA GLY A 104 0.02 13.20 8.71
C GLY A 104 0.99 12.04 8.85
N LEU A 105 2.29 12.30 8.64
CA LEU A 105 3.33 11.30 8.84
C LEU A 105 3.44 10.85 10.31
N ALA A 106 3.38 11.80 11.24
CA ALA A 106 3.38 11.52 12.67
C ALA A 106 2.18 10.64 13.07
N ARG A 107 1.00 10.91 12.50
CA ARG A 107 -0.21 10.12 12.75
C ARG A 107 -0.07 8.70 12.22
N ILE A 108 0.41 8.52 11.00
CA ILE A 108 0.62 7.16 10.45
C ILE A 108 1.66 6.40 11.28
N ALA A 109 2.74 7.06 11.73
CA ALA A 109 3.72 6.43 12.60
C ALA A 109 3.12 5.97 13.94
N GLN A 110 2.18 6.74 14.47
CA GLN A 110 1.41 6.41 15.67
C GLN A 110 0.49 5.21 15.40
N ASP A 111 -0.29 5.25 14.32
CA ASP A 111 -1.21 4.17 13.92
C ASP A 111 -0.45 2.85 13.72
N GLU A 112 0.74 2.90 13.12
CA GLU A 112 1.62 1.74 12.96
C GLU A 112 2.08 1.17 14.31
N ARG A 113 2.48 2.03 15.26
CA ARG A 113 2.84 1.59 16.62
C ARG A 113 1.65 0.90 17.30
N GLU A 114 0.46 1.48 17.22
CA GLU A 114 -0.75 0.90 17.80
C GLU A 114 -1.11 -0.43 17.13
N GLY A 115 -1.06 -0.49 15.81
CA GLY A 115 -1.32 -1.69 15.02
C GLY A 115 -0.38 -2.84 15.38
N ILE A 116 0.90 -2.57 15.63
CA ILE A 116 1.85 -3.59 16.12
C ILE A 116 1.41 -4.15 17.47
N GLY A 117 0.99 -3.28 18.40
CA GLY A 117 0.50 -3.67 19.72
C GLY A 117 -0.77 -4.53 19.63
N GLN A 118 -1.74 -4.09 18.82
CA GLN A 118 -2.98 -4.82 18.58
C GLN A 118 -2.73 -6.19 17.94
N ALA A 119 -1.85 -6.26 16.94
CA ALA A 119 -1.49 -7.51 16.28
C ALA A 119 -0.81 -8.50 17.24
N ALA A 120 0.03 -8.01 18.17
CA ALA A 120 0.65 -8.84 19.18
C ALA A 120 -0.39 -9.42 20.15
N VAL A 121 -1.32 -8.58 20.65
CA VAL A 121 -2.42 -9.02 21.53
C VAL A 121 -3.31 -10.04 20.83
N ALA A 122 -3.72 -9.76 19.59
CA ALA A 122 -4.55 -10.69 18.80
C ALA A 122 -3.84 -12.02 18.53
N GLY A 123 -2.51 -11.99 18.37
CA GLY A 123 -1.68 -13.18 18.21
C GLY A 123 -1.32 -13.89 19.51
N GLY A 124 -1.82 -13.42 20.68
CA GLY A 124 -1.47 -13.99 21.99
C GLY A 124 0.01 -13.88 22.33
N ARG A 125 0.69 -12.85 21.80
CA ARG A 125 2.15 -12.67 21.89
C ARG A 125 2.47 -11.43 22.71
N ALA A 126 3.37 -11.55 23.68
CA ALA A 126 3.85 -10.38 24.42
C ALA A 126 4.71 -9.48 23.52
N VAL A 127 4.50 -8.16 23.60
CA VAL A 127 5.35 -7.16 22.95
C VAL A 127 5.60 -6.00 23.89
N GLU A 128 6.85 -5.57 23.94
CA GLU A 128 7.28 -4.33 24.57
C GLU A 128 7.55 -3.32 23.47
N LEU A 129 6.78 -2.22 23.44
CA LEU A 129 6.93 -1.15 22.46
C LEU A 129 7.70 0.00 23.11
N GLY A 130 8.81 0.39 22.49
CA GLY A 130 9.56 1.57 22.88
C GLY A 130 8.82 2.88 22.61
N THR A 131 9.54 3.98 22.81
CA THR A 131 9.03 5.32 22.53
C THR A 131 9.12 5.60 21.04
N LEU A 132 7.97 5.89 20.44
CA LEU A 132 7.92 6.42 19.07
C LEU A 132 8.56 7.82 19.08
N SER A 133 9.59 8.01 18.27
CA SER A 133 10.36 9.27 18.26
C SER A 133 10.70 9.72 16.85
N PRO A 134 10.74 11.04 16.60
CA PRO A 134 11.21 11.56 15.32
C PRO A 134 12.71 11.33 15.17
N VAL A 135 13.15 11.21 13.93
CA VAL A 135 14.56 11.02 13.57
C VAL A 135 14.84 11.69 12.23
N ALA A 136 16.00 12.33 12.11
CA ALA A 136 16.46 12.88 10.85
C ALA A 136 17.15 11.80 10.00
N LEU A 137 16.81 11.73 8.72
CA LEU A 137 17.61 11.03 7.71
C LEU A 137 18.31 12.13 6.91
N ASP A 138 19.65 12.10 6.87
CA ASP A 138 20.62 13.18 6.54
C ASP A 138 20.35 14.11 5.32
N ALA A 139 19.27 13.95 4.55
CA ALA A 139 18.77 14.91 3.55
C ALA A 139 17.29 14.70 3.14
N ARG A 140 16.49 13.92 3.88
CA ARG A 140 15.20 13.40 3.42
C ARG A 140 14.13 13.45 4.52
N GLY A 141 13.41 14.56 4.56
CA GLY A 141 12.13 14.72 5.25
C GLY A 141 12.12 14.34 6.74
N ASP A 142 10.94 14.41 7.33
CA ASP A 142 10.70 13.85 8.66
C ASP A 142 10.68 12.32 8.57
N ALA A 143 11.23 11.67 9.59
CA ALA A 143 11.12 10.23 9.75
C ALA A 143 10.82 9.89 11.21
N TRP A 144 10.29 8.70 11.43
CA TRP A 144 9.93 8.19 12.74
C TRP A 144 10.57 6.84 12.97
N GLN A 145 10.95 6.58 14.23
CA GLN A 145 11.57 5.33 14.63
C GLN A 145 10.93 4.75 15.87
N LEU A 146 10.97 3.42 15.97
CA LEU A 146 10.44 2.65 17.09
C LEU A 146 11.30 1.40 17.29
N ASP A 147 11.81 1.20 18.50
CA ASP A 147 12.30 -0.10 18.93
C ASP A 147 11.19 -0.93 19.56
N LEU A 148 11.31 -2.24 19.47
CA LEU A 148 10.39 -3.17 20.10
C LEU A 148 11.06 -4.50 20.45
N ARG A 149 10.49 -5.18 21.44
CA ARG A 149 10.99 -6.48 21.92
C ARG A 149 9.84 -7.47 22.05
N TYR A 150 10.07 -8.69 21.59
CA TYR A 150 9.21 -9.84 21.85
C TYR A 150 9.95 -10.74 22.86
N PRO A 151 9.61 -10.65 24.16
CA PRO A 151 10.38 -11.29 25.22
C PRO A 151 10.35 -12.81 25.12
N ASP A 152 9.19 -13.40 24.83
CA ASP A 152 8.99 -14.86 24.74
C ASP A 152 9.89 -15.50 23.66
N ASP A 153 10.09 -14.79 22.55
CA ASP A 153 10.91 -15.26 21.43
C ASP A 153 12.36 -14.77 21.49
N ARG A 154 12.72 -14.03 22.54
CA ARG A 154 14.00 -13.32 22.67
C ARG A 154 14.37 -12.56 21.39
N THR A 155 13.38 -11.91 20.78
CA THR A 155 13.53 -11.24 19.48
C THR A 155 13.56 -9.73 19.68
N ALA A 156 14.64 -9.10 19.22
CA ALA A 156 14.69 -7.66 19.04
C ALA A 156 14.09 -7.29 17.68
N SER A 157 13.34 -6.21 17.61
CA SER A 157 12.82 -5.67 16.36
C SER A 157 12.88 -4.15 16.37
N ALA A 158 12.93 -3.56 15.18
CA ALA A 158 13.03 -2.13 15.00
C ALA A 158 12.25 -1.71 13.76
N MET A 159 11.73 -0.49 13.81
CA MET A 159 11.02 0.16 12.73
C MET A 159 11.60 1.54 12.47
N VAL A 160 11.76 1.87 11.19
CA VAL A 160 11.95 3.26 10.72
C VAL A 160 10.95 3.50 9.60
N LEU A 161 10.30 4.65 9.61
CA LEU A 161 9.22 5.01 8.71
C LEU A 161 9.40 6.45 8.24
N PHE A 162 9.30 6.70 6.94
CA PHE A 162 9.46 8.02 6.34
C PHE A 162 8.66 8.15 5.04
N ALA A 163 8.31 9.38 4.69
CA ALA A 163 7.70 9.66 3.40
C ALA A 163 8.77 9.86 2.31
N GLN A 164 8.51 9.33 1.13
CA GLN A 164 9.30 9.60 -0.07
C GLN A 164 8.31 9.92 -1.18
N GLN A 165 8.20 11.20 -1.53
CA GLN A 165 7.20 11.67 -2.49
C GLN A 165 5.76 11.32 -2.05
N LEU A 166 4.96 10.69 -2.91
CA LEU A 166 3.57 10.26 -2.61
C LEU A 166 3.48 8.86 -1.97
N TYR A 167 4.60 8.37 -1.44
CA TYR A 167 4.75 7.03 -0.88
C TYR A 167 5.21 7.05 0.56
N LEU A 168 4.72 6.07 1.31
CA LEU A 168 5.26 5.73 2.60
C LEU A 168 6.27 4.60 2.46
N VAL A 169 7.42 4.79 3.11
CA VAL A 169 8.46 3.77 3.21
C VAL A 169 8.56 3.32 4.66
N LYS A 170 8.21 2.06 4.91
CA LYS A 170 8.31 1.43 6.23
C LYS A 170 9.38 0.36 6.20
N ILE A 171 10.32 0.42 7.12
CA ILE A 171 11.37 -0.59 7.28
C ILE A 171 11.12 -1.33 8.58
N ARG A 172 11.06 -2.66 8.53
CA ARG A 172 10.95 -3.53 9.71
C ARG A 172 12.07 -4.53 9.71
N ALA A 173 12.84 -4.56 10.79
CA ALA A 173 13.85 -5.58 11.02
C ALA A 173 13.49 -6.43 12.22
N SER A 174 13.87 -7.70 12.17
CA SER A 174 13.74 -8.64 13.29
C SER A 174 15.01 -9.45 13.44
N ALA A 175 15.50 -9.56 14.67
CA ALA A 175 16.71 -10.30 15.02
C ALA A 175 16.39 -11.33 16.11
N SER A 176 15.93 -12.51 15.68
CA SER A 176 15.59 -13.64 16.57
C SER A 176 16.83 -14.47 16.90
N GLY A 177 17.01 -14.84 18.17
CA GLY A 177 18.07 -15.77 18.59
C GLY A 177 19.52 -15.25 18.48
N THR A 178 19.72 -13.99 18.12
CA THR A 178 21.06 -13.39 17.92
C THR A 178 21.67 -12.79 19.19
N GLY A 179 20.87 -12.59 20.25
CA GLY A 179 21.27 -11.83 21.44
C GLY A 179 21.47 -10.32 21.20
N MET A 180 21.11 -9.81 20.02
CA MET A 180 21.23 -8.40 19.66
C MET A 180 20.31 -7.52 20.55
N SER A 181 20.82 -6.37 20.99
CA SER A 181 19.99 -5.38 21.67
C SER A 181 19.10 -4.62 20.68
N THR A 182 17.95 -4.16 21.17
CA THR A 182 17.02 -3.32 20.42
C THR A 182 17.69 -2.04 19.91
N ASP A 183 18.50 -1.39 20.74
CA ASP A 183 19.23 -0.17 20.36
C ASP A 183 20.22 -0.38 19.23
N HIS A 184 20.96 -1.50 19.27
CA HIS A 184 21.92 -1.81 18.22
C HIS A 184 21.21 -2.13 16.90
N LEU A 185 20.12 -2.91 16.96
CA LEU A 185 19.31 -3.17 15.77
C LEU A 185 18.72 -1.88 15.20
N LEU A 186 18.17 -1.02 16.06
CA LEU A 186 17.59 0.25 15.64
C LEU A 186 18.62 1.17 14.99
N GLY A 187 19.84 1.26 15.54
CA GLY A 187 20.94 2.01 14.94
C GLY A 187 21.30 1.50 13.54
N GLN A 188 21.29 0.18 13.32
CA GLN A 188 21.53 -0.41 12.00
C GLN A 188 20.41 -0.13 11.01
N VAL A 189 19.14 -0.21 11.46
CA VAL A 189 17.97 0.10 10.62
C VAL A 189 17.96 1.58 10.25
N ARG A 190 18.30 2.48 11.16
CA ARG A 190 18.42 3.92 10.88
C ARG A 190 19.50 4.22 9.84
N ALA A 191 20.68 3.63 9.98
CA ALA A 191 21.75 3.78 8.99
C ALA A 191 21.34 3.23 7.61
N PHE A 192 20.65 2.08 7.59
CA PHE A 192 20.06 1.54 6.37
C PHE A 192 19.02 2.50 5.77
N ALA A 193 18.11 3.03 6.59
CA ALA A 193 17.06 3.96 6.15
C ALA A 193 17.65 5.22 5.50
N ALA A 194 18.67 5.83 6.10
CA ALA A 194 19.37 6.97 5.53
C ALA A 194 20.00 6.62 4.17
N GLY A 195 20.72 5.50 4.09
CA GLY A 195 21.34 5.02 2.85
C GLY A 195 20.34 4.60 1.77
N LEU A 196 19.13 4.15 2.15
CA LEU A 196 18.03 3.86 1.25
C LEU A 196 17.40 5.16 0.75
N ALA A 197 16.99 6.06 1.65
CA ALA A 197 16.30 7.31 1.31
C ALA A 197 17.10 8.18 0.32
N ALA A 198 18.43 8.22 0.48
CA ALA A 198 19.33 8.93 -0.43
C ALA A 198 19.29 8.41 -1.88
N ARG A 199 18.94 7.13 -2.08
CA ARG A 199 19.04 6.44 -3.39
C ARG A 199 17.71 5.93 -3.92
N LEU A 200 16.69 5.78 -3.08
CA LEU A 200 15.35 5.45 -3.50
C LEU A 200 14.85 6.56 -4.43
N ARG A 201 14.36 6.17 -5.61
CA ARG A 201 13.70 7.05 -6.56
C ARG A 201 12.36 6.43 -6.89
N ILE A 202 11.34 7.26 -6.87
CA ILE A 202 10.01 6.86 -7.28
C ILE A 202 9.62 7.83 -8.39
N ALA A 203 9.04 7.30 -9.47
CA ALA A 203 8.40 8.08 -10.51
C ALA A 203 6.99 7.56 -10.67
N HIS A 204 6.04 8.45 -10.93
CA HIS A 204 4.64 8.06 -11.02
C HIS A 204 3.86 8.94 -12.00
N THR A 205 2.77 8.38 -12.51
CA THR A 205 1.86 9.03 -13.46
C THR A 205 0.45 8.97 -12.92
N GLY A 206 -0.43 9.79 -13.48
CA GLY A 206 -1.86 9.79 -13.17
C GLY A 206 -2.41 11.20 -13.13
N GLY A 207 -3.46 11.40 -12.33
CA GLY A 207 -4.06 12.72 -12.10
C GLY A 207 -3.11 13.75 -11.50
N CYS A 208 -1.98 13.32 -10.90
CA CYS A 208 -0.94 14.23 -10.41
C CYS A 208 -0.18 14.97 -11.52
N TRP A 209 -0.23 14.51 -12.78
CA TRP A 209 0.50 15.15 -13.87
C TRP A 209 -0.36 16.25 -14.49
N LEU A 210 0.01 17.50 -14.26
CA LEU A 210 -0.78 18.68 -14.67
C LEU A 210 -0.15 19.46 -15.83
N GLY A 211 0.99 19.02 -16.39
CA GLY A 211 1.75 19.79 -17.38
C GLY A 211 1.00 20.14 -18.66
N GLU A 212 0.06 19.30 -19.09
CA GLU A 212 -0.81 19.58 -20.26
C GLU A 212 -2.09 20.36 -19.90
N ARG A 213 -2.32 20.62 -18.60
CA ARG A 213 -3.52 21.25 -18.06
C ARG A 213 -3.20 22.64 -17.53
N ILE A 214 -2.46 23.41 -18.34
CA ILE A 214 -2.15 24.81 -18.05
C ILE A 214 -3.28 25.69 -18.61
N ALA A 215 -3.86 26.50 -17.74
CA ALA A 215 -4.82 27.55 -18.09
C ALA A 215 -4.17 28.92 -17.85
N TYR A 216 -4.60 29.93 -18.61
CA TYR A 216 -4.10 31.29 -18.47
C TYR A 216 -5.19 32.21 -17.94
N ALA A 217 -4.82 33.17 -17.10
CA ALA A 217 -5.68 34.26 -16.67
C ALA A 217 -4.92 35.58 -16.65
N ASP A 218 -5.61 36.68 -16.96
CA ASP A 218 -5.07 38.03 -16.79
C ASP A 218 -5.03 38.35 -15.29
N ALA A 219 -3.83 38.56 -14.75
CA ALA A 219 -3.59 38.91 -13.34
C ALA A 219 -4.40 38.06 -12.34
N PRO A 220 -4.12 36.75 -12.23
CA PRO A 220 -4.87 35.87 -11.35
C PRO A 220 -4.83 36.38 -9.91
N GLY A 221 -5.99 36.41 -9.25
CA GLY A 221 -6.08 36.68 -7.81
C GLY A 221 -5.64 35.45 -7.00
N HIS A 222 -5.39 35.65 -5.71
CA HIS A 222 -5.18 34.52 -4.79
C HIS A 222 -6.48 33.73 -4.61
N ASP A 223 -6.42 32.42 -4.80
CA ASP A 223 -7.52 31.48 -4.57
C ASP A 223 -7.18 30.57 -3.37
N PRO A 224 -7.95 30.60 -2.29
CA PRO A 224 -7.73 29.74 -1.13
C PRO A 224 -7.93 28.24 -1.43
N ALA A 225 -8.57 27.89 -2.56
CA ALA A 225 -8.71 26.51 -3.01
C ALA A 225 -7.49 26.00 -3.80
N ALA A 226 -6.50 26.86 -4.09
CA ALA A 226 -5.24 26.43 -4.69
C ALA A 226 -4.43 25.60 -3.68
N LEU A 227 -3.88 24.47 -4.14
CA LEU A 227 -3.01 23.61 -3.36
C LEU A 227 -1.62 24.22 -3.15
N ALA A 228 -1.17 25.03 -4.11
CA ALA A 228 0.05 25.82 -4.01
C ALA A 228 -0.06 27.09 -4.86
N THR A 229 0.63 28.15 -4.43
CA THR A 229 0.68 29.43 -5.15
C THR A 229 2.14 29.86 -5.31
N ALA A 230 2.53 30.22 -6.53
CA ALA A 230 3.77 30.93 -6.82
C ALA A 230 3.48 32.43 -6.91
N THR A 231 4.22 33.22 -6.14
CA THR A 231 4.12 34.68 -6.13
C THR A 231 5.46 35.32 -6.52
N SER A 232 5.40 36.45 -7.23
CA SER A 232 6.56 37.30 -7.46
C SER A 232 6.95 38.06 -6.19
N ARG A 233 8.12 38.70 -6.20
CA ARG A 233 8.65 39.45 -5.04
C ARG A 233 7.77 40.60 -4.57
N ASP A 234 6.98 41.18 -5.49
CA ASP A 234 6.01 42.23 -5.22
C ASP A 234 4.65 41.68 -4.73
N GLY A 235 4.53 40.36 -4.54
CA GLY A 235 3.34 39.70 -4.02
C GLY A 235 2.27 39.39 -5.07
N ARG A 236 2.50 39.67 -6.36
CA ARG A 236 1.57 39.28 -7.42
C ARG A 236 1.59 37.77 -7.63
N VAL A 237 0.42 37.17 -7.82
CA VAL A 237 0.31 35.74 -8.14
C VAL A 237 0.80 35.51 -9.57
N GLN A 238 1.77 34.61 -9.73
CA GLN A 238 2.31 34.21 -11.02
C GLN A 238 1.70 32.91 -11.52
N ALA A 239 1.46 31.95 -10.61
CA ALA A 239 0.80 30.70 -10.92
C ALA A 239 0.15 30.06 -9.69
N GLN A 240 -0.89 29.25 -9.90
CA GLN A 240 -1.62 28.51 -8.87
C GLN A 240 -1.87 27.08 -9.32
N LEU A 241 -1.57 26.13 -8.45
CA LEU A 241 -1.86 24.72 -8.67
C LEU A 241 -3.22 24.37 -8.07
N HIS A 242 -4.12 23.86 -8.89
CA HIS A 242 -5.41 23.29 -8.48
C HIS A 242 -5.41 21.77 -8.71
N PRO A 243 -6.37 21.02 -8.15
CA PRO A 243 -6.42 19.56 -8.34
C PRO A 243 -6.50 19.11 -9.81
N ASP A 244 -7.09 19.93 -10.68
CA ASP A 244 -7.37 19.59 -12.07
C ASP A 244 -6.50 20.33 -13.10
N ARG A 245 -5.85 21.44 -12.72
CA ARG A 245 -5.11 22.32 -13.63
C ARG A 245 -4.09 23.19 -12.91
N ILE A 246 -3.23 23.86 -13.68
CA ILE A 246 -2.36 24.93 -13.21
C ILE A 246 -2.80 26.22 -13.89
N LEU A 247 -3.14 27.25 -13.11
CA LEU A 247 -3.51 28.57 -13.60
C LEU A 247 -2.28 29.46 -13.59
N VAL A 248 -1.83 29.95 -14.75
CA VAL A 248 -0.67 30.82 -14.91
C VAL A 248 -1.11 32.22 -15.34
N ASP A 249 -0.44 33.25 -14.85
CA ASP A 249 -0.64 34.61 -15.36
C ASP A 249 -0.30 34.68 -16.85
N ALA A 250 -1.21 35.19 -17.68
CA ALA A 250 -1.05 35.27 -19.14
C ALA A 250 0.23 36.01 -19.57
N SER A 251 0.73 36.96 -18.75
CA SER A 251 2.00 37.65 -19.00
C SER A 251 3.24 36.75 -18.92
N LEU A 252 3.10 35.53 -18.40
CA LEU A 252 4.18 34.56 -18.18
C LEU A 252 4.02 33.32 -19.08
N GLN A 253 3.30 33.44 -20.20
CA GLN A 253 3.04 32.31 -21.10
C GLN A 253 4.32 31.60 -21.58
N ASP A 254 5.38 32.34 -21.86
CA ASP A 254 6.67 31.79 -22.31
C ASP A 254 7.36 30.95 -21.22
N ASP A 255 7.12 31.26 -19.94
CA ASP A 255 7.68 30.56 -18.77
C ASP A 255 6.71 29.55 -18.14
N ALA A 256 5.51 29.42 -18.69
CA ALA A 256 4.40 28.71 -18.05
C ALA A 256 4.71 27.23 -17.78
N ALA A 257 5.38 26.56 -18.71
CA ALA A 257 5.78 25.16 -18.54
C ALA A 257 6.77 24.97 -17.37
N ALA A 258 7.72 25.90 -17.21
CA ALA A 258 8.70 25.84 -16.13
C ALA A 258 8.05 26.14 -14.76
N LEU A 259 7.18 27.14 -14.70
CA LEU A 259 6.40 27.47 -13.50
C LEU A 259 5.47 26.31 -13.11
N ALA A 260 4.78 25.73 -14.08
CA ALA A 260 3.91 24.59 -13.88
C ALA A 260 4.69 23.37 -13.35
N ALA A 261 5.84 23.06 -13.95
CA ALA A 261 6.71 21.98 -13.48
C ALA A 261 7.19 22.22 -12.04
N ALA A 262 7.59 23.45 -11.70
CA ALA A 262 8.05 23.79 -10.35
C ALA A 262 6.93 23.65 -9.30
N LEU A 263 5.73 24.13 -9.59
CA LEU A 263 4.57 23.95 -8.71
C LEU A 263 4.16 22.48 -8.58
N ASN A 264 4.16 21.74 -9.69
CA ASN A 264 3.80 20.32 -9.68
C ASN A 264 4.80 19.50 -8.86
N GLU A 265 6.11 19.75 -9.01
CA GLU A 265 7.14 19.08 -8.19
C GLU A 265 7.03 19.43 -6.71
N ALA A 266 6.59 20.65 -6.37
CA ALA A 266 6.41 21.05 -4.97
C ALA A 266 5.25 20.30 -4.27
N VAL A 267 4.16 20.00 -5.00
CA VAL A 267 2.95 19.36 -4.45
C VAL A 267 2.92 17.86 -4.69
N TYR A 268 3.37 17.42 -5.86
CA TYR A 268 3.40 16.04 -6.33
C TYR A 268 4.80 15.64 -6.81
N PRO A 269 5.80 15.66 -5.91
CA PRO A 269 7.20 15.39 -6.27
C PRO A 269 7.34 14.02 -6.92
N GLY A 270 8.07 13.92 -8.04
CA GLY A 270 8.23 12.66 -8.79
C GLY A 270 7.03 12.26 -9.66
N CYS A 271 6.01 13.11 -9.76
CA CYS A 271 4.98 12.96 -10.78
C CYS A 271 5.49 13.44 -12.14
N VAL A 272 5.42 12.56 -13.14
CA VAL A 272 6.00 12.78 -14.47
C VAL A 272 4.96 12.56 -15.57
N ALA A 273 5.26 13.07 -16.77
CA ALA A 273 4.48 12.75 -17.96
C ALA A 273 4.45 11.24 -18.22
N PRO A 274 3.35 10.67 -18.76
CA PRO A 274 3.23 9.25 -19.05
C PRO A 274 4.38 8.67 -19.88
N GLU A 275 4.86 9.40 -20.87
CA GLU A 275 5.97 9.02 -21.74
C GLU A 275 7.35 9.09 -21.07
N ALA A 276 7.45 9.77 -19.92
CA ALA A 276 8.68 9.93 -19.14
C ALA A 276 8.76 8.99 -17.93
N ILE A 277 7.81 8.07 -17.77
CA ILE A 277 7.72 7.17 -16.61
C ILE A 277 8.86 6.15 -16.55
N ASP A 278 9.47 5.81 -17.69
CA ASP A 278 10.55 4.85 -17.75
C ASP A 278 11.87 5.49 -17.28
N LEU A 279 12.37 4.98 -16.15
CA LEU A 279 13.62 5.43 -15.55
C LEU A 279 14.80 4.64 -16.09
N ALA A 280 15.94 5.33 -16.28
CA ALA A 280 17.20 4.63 -16.43
C ALA A 280 17.50 3.82 -15.16
N VAL A 281 17.78 2.53 -15.31
CA VAL A 281 18.06 1.60 -14.19
C VAL A 281 19.57 1.31 -14.15
N PRO A 282 20.33 1.92 -13.22
CA PRO A 282 21.75 1.62 -13.06
C PRO A 282 22.00 0.16 -12.65
N PRO A 283 23.18 -0.42 -12.95
CA PRO A 283 23.49 -1.82 -12.62
C PRO A 283 23.34 -2.20 -11.13
N GLN A 284 23.52 -1.24 -10.23
CA GLN A 284 23.42 -1.39 -8.78
C GLN A 284 22.00 -1.19 -8.23
N MET A 285 21.00 -1.07 -9.10
CA MET A 285 19.61 -0.82 -8.74
C MET A 285 18.68 -1.79 -9.46
N ARG A 286 17.44 -1.85 -8.99
CA ARG A 286 16.37 -2.57 -9.65
C ARG A 286 15.08 -1.79 -9.57
N GLU A 287 14.26 -1.94 -10.59
CA GLU A 287 12.98 -1.27 -10.75
C GLU A 287 11.84 -2.24 -10.43
N ILE A 288 10.88 -1.79 -9.62
CA ILE A 288 9.58 -2.43 -9.45
C ILE A 288 8.52 -1.55 -10.14
N ARG A 289 7.78 -2.16 -11.06
CA ARG A 289 6.69 -1.51 -11.81
C ARG A 289 5.36 -1.82 -11.16
N ILE A 290 4.61 -0.80 -10.76
CA ILE A 290 3.27 -0.96 -10.19
C ILE A 290 2.28 -0.30 -11.12
N GLU A 291 1.21 -1.01 -11.43
CA GLU A 291 0.06 -0.49 -12.17
C GLU A 291 -1.14 -0.51 -11.24
N TYR A 292 -1.89 0.58 -11.25
CA TYR A 292 -3.09 0.77 -10.45
C TYR A 292 -4.29 0.74 -11.39
N PRO A 293 -4.68 -0.44 -11.89
CA PRO A 293 -5.80 -0.53 -12.80
C PRO A 293 -7.04 0.02 -12.09
N PRO A 294 -7.88 0.83 -12.77
CA PRO A 294 -9.26 0.94 -12.34
C PRO A 294 -9.82 -0.47 -12.32
N VAL A 295 -10.32 -0.92 -11.16
CA VAL A 295 -10.83 -2.29 -11.06
C VAL A 295 -12.09 -2.36 -11.89
N GLU A 296 -11.99 -2.95 -13.08
CA GLU A 296 -13.17 -3.22 -13.89
C GLU A 296 -14.14 -4.10 -13.09
N PRO A 297 -15.44 -3.78 -13.07
CA PRO A 297 -16.41 -4.69 -12.51
C PRO A 297 -16.27 -6.01 -13.27
N ALA A 298 -16.14 -7.13 -12.56
CA ALA A 298 -15.93 -8.45 -13.15
C ALA A 298 -16.89 -8.68 -14.33
N GLY A 299 -16.39 -8.49 -15.55
CA GLY A 299 -17.16 -8.66 -16.76
C GLY A 299 -17.59 -10.12 -16.88
N ARG A 300 -18.87 -10.35 -17.15
CA ARG A 300 -19.40 -11.66 -17.57
C ARG A 300 -18.66 -12.09 -18.85
N GLY A 301 -17.56 -12.82 -18.70
CA GLY A 301 -16.75 -13.21 -19.85
C GLY A 301 -15.47 -13.96 -19.53
N GLY A 302 -15.40 -14.70 -18.42
CA GLY A 302 -14.34 -15.69 -18.24
C GLY A 302 -14.57 -16.88 -19.19
N PRO A 303 -13.53 -17.39 -19.91
CA PRO A 303 -13.69 -18.54 -20.78
C PRO A 303 -14.11 -19.75 -19.94
N MET A 304 -15.24 -20.36 -20.31
CA MET A 304 -15.72 -21.58 -19.65
C MET A 304 -14.63 -22.65 -19.63
N PRO A 305 -14.36 -23.31 -18.49
CA PRO A 305 -13.58 -24.53 -18.48
C PRO A 305 -14.35 -25.58 -19.29
N ARG A 306 -13.75 -26.05 -20.38
CA ARG A 306 -14.22 -27.24 -21.11
C ARG A 306 -14.30 -28.38 -20.11
N ARG A 307 -15.53 -28.80 -19.78
CA ARG A 307 -15.83 -30.07 -19.11
C ARG A 307 -15.23 -31.21 -19.96
N SER A 308 -14.06 -31.70 -19.58
CA SER A 308 -13.64 -33.05 -19.96
C SER A 308 -14.49 -34.02 -19.15
N ARG A 309 -15.46 -34.65 -19.82
CA ARG A 309 -16.14 -35.84 -19.29
C ARG A 309 -15.10 -36.92 -19.01
N GLY A 310 -15.26 -37.56 -17.86
CA GLY A 310 -14.33 -38.55 -17.33
C GLY A 310 -14.14 -39.78 -18.20
N GLY A 311 -13.01 -40.43 -17.94
CA GLY A 311 -12.68 -41.78 -18.36
C GLY A 311 -11.77 -42.39 -17.31
N VAL A 312 -12.35 -43.14 -16.37
CA VAL A 312 -11.67 -44.05 -15.46
C VAL A 312 -10.87 -45.07 -16.29
N ARG A 313 -9.60 -45.32 -15.93
CA ARG A 313 -9.04 -46.67 -15.94
C ARG A 313 -7.79 -46.79 -15.07
N SER A 314 -7.93 -47.65 -14.06
CA SER A 314 -6.88 -48.29 -13.27
C SER A 314 -6.12 -49.34 -14.10
N ARG A 315 -4.81 -49.46 -13.86
CA ARG A 315 -3.91 -50.64 -13.91
C ARG A 315 -2.49 -50.12 -13.64
N ILE A 316 -1.87 -50.40 -12.50
CA ILE A 316 -1.13 -51.63 -12.13
C ILE A 316 -0.25 -52.13 -13.28
N GLY A 317 1.06 -52.00 -13.07
CA GLY A 317 2.19 -52.45 -13.86
C GLY A 317 3.45 -51.88 -13.23
#